data_AF-A0A9E5V5G1-F1
#
_entry.id   AF-A0A9E5V5G1-F1
#
_cell.length_a   1.000
_cell.length_b   1.000
_cell.length_c   1.000
_cell.angle_alpha   90.00
_cell.angle_beta   90.00
_cell.angle_gamma   90.00
#
_symmetry.space_group_name_H-M   'P 1'
#
loop_
_entity.id
_entity.type
_entity.pdbx_description
1 polymer ?
#
loop_
_entity_poly.entity_id
_entity_poly.type
_entity_poly.pdbx_seq_one_letter_code
_entity_poly.pdbx_strand_id
1 'polypeptide(L)'
;MLARLILVSVSWLAVAGCSANAQLNVPSNLNTSQPNRKLNIPADNLASAALDKQVKANSSKVSNSGVDSNLSPPGELNNSVSNNTANSTGSKANSKSQKVSVGPGGISGSYMTLTPTGQANQLGNPLYELRLFTNGQQVASYITVSGRAYTQEKDRNRSGTEAPLPDGRYKVAKNVTRGTIPEAGDRFLGLQPTFSTGRTALGIHYDPSFNKNNGEDGTSGCIALTNREDLNQVLEYVRNYRPQFLKVSIKI
;
A
#
# COMPACT_ATOMS: atom_id res chain seq x y z
N MET A 1 7.34 55.42 -52.30
CA MET A 1 5.89 55.33 -52.62
C MET A 1 5.68 53.97 -53.28
N LEU A 2 4.95 52.96 -52.79
CA LEU A 2 3.90 52.83 -51.78
C LEU A 2 4.18 51.57 -50.93
N ALA A 3 3.89 51.66 -49.63
CA ALA A 3 3.74 50.52 -48.75
C ALA A 3 2.40 49.81 -49.03
N ARG A 4 2.38 48.47 -48.95
CA ARG A 4 1.13 47.70 -48.80
C ARG A 4 1.11 47.05 -47.42
N LEU A 5 0.41 47.71 -46.53
CA LEU A 5 -0.07 47.22 -45.25
C LEU A 5 -1.25 46.27 -45.55
N ILE A 6 -1.19 45.01 -45.14
CA ILE A 6 -2.40 44.18 -44.99
C ILE A 6 -2.52 43.84 -43.51
N LEU A 7 -3.58 44.41 -42.95
CA LEU A 7 -4.08 44.27 -41.60
C LEU A 7 -5.24 43.25 -41.64
N VAL A 8 -5.66 42.76 -40.46
CA VAL A 8 -6.92 42.00 -40.17
C VAL A 8 -6.76 40.47 -40.31
N SER A 9 -7.19 39.60 -39.38
CA SER A 9 -7.91 39.72 -38.11
C SER A 9 -7.46 38.62 -37.13
N VAL A 10 -7.45 38.96 -35.85
CA VAL A 10 -7.42 37.99 -34.75
C VAL A 10 -8.87 37.68 -34.40
N SER A 11 -9.27 36.41 -34.51
CA SER A 11 -10.55 35.94 -33.99
C SER A 11 -10.29 34.97 -32.85
N TRP A 12 -10.41 35.49 -31.63
CA TRP A 12 -10.62 34.70 -30.44
C TRP A 12 -12.07 34.19 -30.46
N LEU A 13 -12.27 32.88 -30.55
CA LEU A 13 -13.46 32.24 -30.01
C LEU A 13 -13.01 31.19 -28.98
N ALA A 14 -13.12 31.58 -27.71
CA ALA A 14 -13.25 30.63 -26.62
C ALA A 14 -14.76 30.46 -26.36
N VAL A 15 -15.27 29.23 -26.51
CA VAL A 15 -16.48 28.81 -25.82
C VAL A 15 -16.21 27.42 -25.25
N ALA A 16 -16.17 27.39 -23.91
CA ALA A 16 -16.17 26.20 -23.10
C ALA A 16 -17.50 25.45 -23.29
N GLY A 17 -17.42 24.12 -23.41
CA GLY A 17 -18.56 23.23 -23.44
C GLY A 17 -18.29 22.01 -22.56
N CYS A 18 -18.28 22.21 -21.24
CA CYS A 18 -18.49 21.12 -20.30
C CYS A 18 -20.00 20.89 -20.18
N SER A 19 -20.48 19.72 -20.54
CA SER A 19 -21.84 19.28 -20.23
C SER A 19 -21.76 17.87 -19.66
N ALA A 20 -21.60 17.81 -18.33
CA ALA A 20 -21.86 16.60 -17.56
C ALA A 20 -23.35 16.58 -17.20
N ASN A 21 -24.10 15.71 -17.84
CA ASN A 21 -25.44 15.33 -17.42
C ASN A 21 -25.56 13.81 -17.58
N ALA A 22 -25.31 13.10 -16.49
CA ALA A 22 -25.74 11.72 -16.34
C ALA A 22 -26.37 11.57 -14.96
N GLN A 23 -27.69 11.39 -15.01
CA GLN A 23 -28.60 11.26 -13.90
C GLN A 23 -28.32 9.94 -13.15
N LEU A 24 -28.16 10.06 -11.83
CA LEU A 24 -27.67 9.02 -10.94
C LEU A 24 -28.87 8.23 -10.39
N ASN A 25 -29.09 7.02 -10.89
CA ASN A 25 -29.93 6.03 -10.19
C ASN A 25 -29.08 5.39 -9.10
N VAL A 26 -29.45 5.64 -7.84
CA VAL A 26 -28.81 5.09 -6.65
C VAL A 26 -29.45 3.76 -6.28
N PRO A 27 -28.73 2.63 -6.38
CA PRO A 27 -29.01 1.48 -5.52
C PRO A 27 -28.13 1.57 -4.26
N SER A 28 -28.79 1.81 -3.14
CA SER A 28 -28.24 1.80 -1.79
C SER A 28 -27.94 0.37 -1.35
N ASN A 29 -26.68 -0.07 -1.45
CA ASN A 29 -25.95 -0.92 -0.49
C ASN A 29 -24.76 -1.57 -1.19
N LEU A 30 -23.56 -1.04 -0.97
CA LEU A 30 -22.32 -1.80 -1.10
C LEU A 30 -21.54 -1.63 0.19
N ASN A 31 -21.71 -2.63 1.04
CA ASN A 31 -20.98 -2.83 2.28
C ASN A 31 -19.53 -3.16 1.88
N THR A 32 -18.66 -2.14 1.77
CA THR A 32 -17.22 -2.32 1.56
C THR A 32 -16.57 -2.80 2.84
N SER A 33 -16.77 -4.07 3.15
CA SER A 33 -15.93 -4.81 4.07
C SER A 33 -14.60 -5.07 3.36
N GLN A 34 -13.68 -4.12 3.44
CA GLN A 34 -12.27 -4.40 3.15
C GLN A 34 -11.77 -5.44 4.16
N PRO A 35 -11.26 -6.61 3.74
CA PRO A 35 -10.49 -7.44 4.66
C PRO A 35 -9.18 -6.69 4.94
N ASN A 36 -9.15 -5.97 6.05
CA ASN A 36 -7.96 -5.35 6.61
C ASN A 36 -6.99 -6.47 7.04
N ARG A 37 -6.30 -7.09 6.08
CA ARG A 37 -5.24 -8.04 6.37
C ARG A 37 -3.96 -7.25 6.59
N LYS A 38 -3.73 -6.90 7.86
CA LYS A 38 -2.38 -6.57 8.34
C LYS A 38 -1.39 -7.57 7.77
N LEU A 39 -0.27 -7.07 7.25
CA LEU A 39 0.91 -7.85 6.89
C LEU A 39 1.12 -8.99 7.90
N ASN A 40 0.95 -10.23 7.47
CA ASN A 40 1.20 -11.39 8.32
C ASN A 40 2.71 -11.69 8.28
N ILE A 41 3.49 -10.87 9.00
CA ILE A 41 4.93 -11.06 9.17
C ILE A 41 5.15 -11.96 10.39
N PRO A 42 5.81 -13.13 10.25
CA PRO A 42 6.29 -13.91 11.39
C PRO A 42 7.25 -13.07 12.24
N ALA A 43 7.00 -12.98 13.54
CA ALA A 43 7.76 -12.15 14.50
C ALA A 43 9.16 -12.70 14.84
N ASP A 44 9.69 -13.64 14.06
CA ASP A 44 10.93 -14.34 14.36
C ASP A 44 12.06 -13.77 13.49
N ASN A 45 12.58 -12.60 13.87
CA ASN A 45 13.97 -12.14 13.69
C ASN A 45 14.14 -10.67 14.10
N LEU A 46 13.74 -10.35 15.33
CA LEU A 46 14.04 -9.08 15.97
C LEU A 46 14.80 -9.32 17.28
N ALA A 47 16.02 -9.82 17.15
CA ALA A 47 17.04 -9.70 18.19
C ALA A 47 18.43 -9.79 17.54
N SER A 48 19.33 -8.92 18.01
CA SER A 48 20.77 -8.85 17.69
C SER A 48 21.16 -7.87 16.58
N ALA A 49 21.10 -6.57 16.89
CA ALA A 49 22.27 -5.69 16.70
C ALA A 49 22.05 -4.33 17.41
N ALA A 50 22.98 -4.02 18.31
CA ALA A 50 23.29 -2.71 18.88
C ALA A 50 22.37 -2.14 19.97
N LEU A 51 22.60 -2.58 21.20
CA LEU A 51 22.56 -1.71 22.38
C LEU A 51 23.97 -1.69 22.98
N ASP A 52 24.67 -0.55 22.90
CA ASP A 52 25.53 -0.06 23.98
C ASP A 52 26.15 1.31 23.66
N LYS A 53 25.73 2.34 24.42
CA LYS A 53 26.62 3.33 25.08
C LYS A 53 25.81 4.41 25.80
N GLN A 54 25.93 4.39 27.14
CA GLN A 54 26.18 5.49 28.12
C GLN A 54 25.34 6.79 28.01
N VAL A 55 24.79 7.39 29.08
CA VAL A 55 25.37 7.99 30.31
C VAL A 55 24.17 8.34 31.23
N LYS A 56 24.03 7.85 32.48
CA LYS A 56 24.51 8.35 33.80
C LYS A 56 23.92 9.69 34.33
N ALA A 57 23.54 9.65 35.62
CA ALA A 57 23.25 10.75 36.60
C ALA A 57 21.86 11.45 36.48
N ASN A 58 21.13 11.83 37.55
CA ASN A 58 21.47 12.05 38.95
C ASN A 58 20.21 12.00 39.86
N SER A 59 20.44 11.77 41.15
CA SER A 59 19.48 11.75 42.26
C SER A 59 19.33 13.12 42.94
N SER A 60 18.11 13.50 43.33
CA SER A 60 17.80 14.33 44.53
C SER A 60 16.27 14.46 44.69
N LYS A 61 15.59 13.99 45.76
CA LYS A 61 15.54 14.38 47.20
C LYS A 61 14.37 15.34 47.50
N VAL A 62 13.70 15.11 48.66
CA VAL A 62 12.85 16.02 49.48
C VAL A 62 11.35 16.09 49.08
N SER A 63 10.30 16.06 49.93
CA SER A 63 10.04 15.76 51.37
C SER A 63 8.51 15.83 51.64
N ASN A 64 8.02 15.16 52.71
CA ASN A 64 6.87 15.42 53.65
C ASN A 64 5.53 16.03 53.15
N SER A 65 4.33 15.79 53.69
CA SER A 65 3.72 15.37 54.98
C SER A 65 2.20 15.22 54.67
N GLY A 66 1.34 14.38 55.23
CA GLY A 66 1.02 14.04 56.63
C GLY A 66 -0.53 13.90 56.75
N VAL A 67 -0.99 13.38 57.90
CA VAL A 67 -2.38 13.35 58.44
C VAL A 67 -3.19 12.04 58.31
N ASP A 68 -3.16 11.27 59.43
CA ASP A 68 -4.27 10.75 60.29
C ASP A 68 -5.50 10.07 59.66
N SER A 69 -6.14 9.01 60.19
CA SER A 69 -6.11 8.34 61.50
C SER A 69 -6.97 7.05 61.49
N ASN A 70 -6.61 6.13 62.40
CA ASN A 70 -7.49 5.32 63.29
C ASN A 70 -8.26 4.04 62.85
N LEU A 71 -8.09 3.03 63.75
CA LEU A 71 -9.03 2.00 64.24
C LEU A 71 -9.02 0.58 63.61
N SER A 72 -8.10 -0.24 64.16
CA SER A 72 -8.18 -1.60 64.75
C SER A 72 -9.29 -2.64 64.43
N PRO A 73 -9.00 -3.95 64.67
CA PRO A 73 -9.53 -5.14 63.98
C PRO A 73 -10.48 -5.93 64.94
N PRO A 74 -10.76 -7.28 64.91
CA PRO A 74 -9.95 -8.46 64.53
C PRO A 74 -10.71 -9.57 63.75
N GLY A 75 -9.98 -10.61 63.33
CA GLY A 75 -10.55 -11.81 62.72
C GLY A 75 -9.50 -12.82 62.25
N GLU A 76 -8.70 -13.30 63.20
CA GLU A 76 -8.15 -14.66 63.31
C GLU A 76 -8.94 -15.73 62.52
N LEU A 77 -8.41 -16.84 61.97
CA LEU A 77 -7.23 -17.64 62.26
C LEU A 77 -7.17 -18.77 61.20
N ASN A 78 -5.95 -19.30 61.00
CA ASN A 78 -5.61 -20.70 60.70
C ASN A 78 -5.72 -21.23 59.26
N ASN A 79 -4.56 -21.54 58.64
CA ASN A 79 -3.81 -22.81 58.77
C ASN A 79 -4.68 -23.98 58.27
N SER A 80 -4.31 -24.75 57.26
CA SER A 80 -3.03 -25.45 57.14
C SER A 80 -3.17 -26.50 56.04
N VAL A 81 -2.04 -26.86 55.38
CA VAL A 81 -1.60 -28.27 55.13
C VAL A 81 -2.48 -29.07 54.14
N SER A 82 -2.02 -29.85 53.18
CA SER A 82 -0.72 -30.43 52.78
C SER A 82 -0.92 -30.86 51.31
N ASN A 83 0.05 -30.64 50.43
CA ASN A 83 1.07 -31.60 50.00
C ASN A 83 0.58 -32.86 49.26
N ASN A 84 1.34 -33.10 48.18
CA ASN A 84 1.64 -34.36 47.51
C ASN A 84 0.75 -34.77 46.33
N THR A 85 1.24 -35.34 45.23
CA THR A 85 2.56 -35.53 44.61
C THR A 85 2.28 -36.38 43.36
N ALA A 86 3.07 -36.18 42.29
CA ALA A 86 3.32 -37.14 41.19
C ALA A 86 2.17 -37.45 40.20
N ASN A 87 2.41 -37.80 38.94
CA ASN A 87 3.49 -37.58 37.97
C ASN A 87 2.93 -38.10 36.62
N SER A 88 3.32 -37.46 35.51
CA SER A 88 3.51 -38.04 34.16
C SER A 88 2.45 -38.98 33.53
N THR A 89 1.93 -38.59 32.36
CA THR A 89 2.08 -39.23 31.03
C THR A 89 0.83 -39.04 30.15
N GLY A 90 1.03 -38.83 28.83
CA GLY A 90 0.00 -39.17 27.84
C GLY A 90 -0.35 -38.09 26.81
N SER A 91 0.49 -38.00 25.78
CA SER A 91 0.32 -37.23 24.54
C SER A 91 -0.97 -37.54 23.78
N LYS A 92 -1.65 -36.51 23.25
CA LYS A 92 -2.40 -36.52 21.97
C LYS A 92 -2.85 -35.10 21.58
N ALA A 93 -1.90 -34.28 21.12
CA ALA A 93 -2.21 -33.03 20.43
C ALA A 93 -2.54 -33.35 18.96
N ASN A 94 -3.83 -33.36 18.65
CA ASN A 94 -4.36 -33.49 17.29
C ASN A 94 -4.17 -32.16 16.53
N SER A 95 -2.96 -31.90 16.05
CA SER A 95 -2.70 -30.75 15.18
C SER A 95 -3.01 -31.15 13.74
N LYS A 96 -4.22 -30.78 13.28
CA LYS A 96 -4.61 -30.76 11.87
C LYS A 96 -3.52 -30.03 11.07
N SER A 97 -2.78 -30.79 10.28
CA SER A 97 -1.85 -30.29 9.27
C SER A 97 -2.60 -29.34 8.34
N GLN A 98 -2.35 -28.03 8.48
CA GLN A 98 -2.80 -27.04 7.51
C GLN A 98 -1.97 -27.23 6.24
N LYS A 99 -2.64 -27.70 5.19
CA LYS A 99 -2.08 -27.91 3.86
C LYS A 99 -1.76 -26.55 3.24
N VAL A 100 -0.50 -26.12 3.36
CA VAL A 100 0.02 -24.87 2.77
C VAL A 100 0.05 -25.03 1.25
N SER A 101 -0.74 -24.21 0.55
CA SER A 101 -0.70 -24.12 -0.90
C SER A 101 0.52 -23.30 -1.32
N VAL A 102 1.59 -23.97 -1.76
CA VAL A 102 2.69 -23.34 -2.48
C VAL A 102 2.17 -22.83 -3.83
N GLY A 103 2.44 -21.56 -4.15
CA GLY A 103 2.11 -20.98 -5.45
C GLY A 103 2.83 -21.69 -6.61
N PRO A 104 2.34 -21.53 -7.86
CA PRO A 104 2.89 -22.25 -9.00
C PRO A 104 4.30 -21.74 -9.34
N GLY A 105 5.29 -22.62 -9.18
CA GLY A 105 6.69 -22.40 -9.54
C GLY A 105 7.51 -21.87 -8.37
N GLY A 106 8.49 -22.66 -7.92
CA GLY A 106 9.40 -22.38 -6.81
C GLY A 106 10.33 -21.18 -7.03
N ILE A 107 9.76 -19.99 -7.23
CA ILE A 107 10.47 -18.74 -7.23
C ILE A 107 10.92 -18.47 -5.80
N SER A 108 12.17 -18.79 -5.52
CA SER A 108 12.84 -18.40 -4.28
C SER A 108 13.06 -16.88 -4.28
N GLY A 109 12.68 -16.21 -3.19
CA GLY A 109 12.78 -14.76 -3.05
C GLY A 109 11.43 -14.03 -3.11
N SER A 110 11.51 -12.71 -3.00
CA SER A 110 10.33 -11.83 -2.94
C SER A 110 10.08 -11.17 -4.30
N TYR A 111 8.81 -10.99 -4.64
CA TYR A 111 8.38 -10.34 -5.88
C TYR A 111 6.96 -9.78 -5.75
N MET A 112 6.57 -8.93 -6.70
CA MET A 112 5.22 -8.36 -6.76
C MET A 112 4.52 -8.76 -8.06
N THR A 113 3.19 -8.76 -8.05
CA THR A 113 2.38 -8.89 -9.27
C THR A 113 1.28 -7.83 -9.31
N LEU A 114 0.96 -7.33 -10.49
CA LEU A 114 -0.19 -6.46 -10.74
C LEU A 114 -1.13 -7.11 -11.75
N THR A 115 -2.37 -7.33 -11.35
CA THR A 115 -3.39 -8.01 -12.17
C THR A 115 -4.75 -7.30 -12.08
N PRO A 116 -5.58 -7.30 -13.13
CA PRO A 116 -6.92 -6.73 -13.08
C PRO A 116 -7.80 -7.47 -12.07
N THR A 117 -8.65 -6.74 -11.38
CA THR A 117 -9.69 -7.33 -10.52
C THR A 117 -10.97 -7.66 -11.28
N GLY A 118 -11.14 -7.10 -12.49
CA GLY A 118 -12.39 -7.12 -13.25
C GLY A 118 -13.43 -6.12 -12.72
N GLN A 119 -13.05 -5.26 -11.78
CA GLN A 119 -13.91 -4.21 -11.23
C GLN A 119 -13.40 -2.83 -11.65
N ALA A 120 -14.27 -1.83 -11.53
CA ALA A 120 -13.93 -0.42 -11.66
C ALA A 120 -14.45 0.35 -10.44
N ASN A 121 -13.88 1.52 -10.17
CA ASN A 121 -14.42 2.42 -9.17
C ASN A 121 -15.66 3.18 -9.71
N GLN A 122 -16.24 4.05 -8.88
CA GLN A 122 -17.45 4.82 -9.24
C GLN A 122 -17.25 5.80 -10.40
N LEU A 123 -16.00 6.15 -10.72
CA LEU A 123 -15.63 7.06 -11.81
C LEU A 123 -15.15 6.30 -13.06
N GLY A 124 -15.24 4.97 -13.06
CA GLY A 124 -14.92 4.13 -14.21
C GLY A 124 -13.44 3.77 -14.34
N ASN A 125 -12.58 4.12 -13.38
CA ASN A 125 -11.19 3.67 -13.39
C ASN A 125 -11.12 2.16 -13.07
N PRO A 126 -10.52 1.32 -13.94
CA PRO A 126 -10.30 -0.08 -13.63
C PRO A 126 -9.44 -0.25 -12.38
N LEU A 127 -9.83 -1.22 -11.56
CA LEU A 127 -9.13 -1.58 -10.35
C LEU A 127 -8.16 -2.75 -10.63
N TYR A 128 -6.96 -2.61 -10.10
CA TYR A 128 -5.91 -3.62 -10.16
C TYR A 128 -5.52 -4.06 -8.76
N GLU A 129 -5.16 -5.32 -8.61
CA GLU A 129 -4.63 -5.87 -7.38
C GLU A 129 -3.10 -5.98 -7.46
N LEU A 130 -2.43 -5.22 -6.60
CA LEU A 130 -1.00 -5.35 -6.34
C LEU A 130 -0.80 -6.39 -5.25
N ARG A 131 -0.26 -7.57 -5.59
CA ARG A 131 0.01 -8.66 -4.65
C ARG A 131 1.51 -8.72 -4.33
N LEU A 132 1.83 -8.89 -3.05
CA LEU A 132 3.19 -8.98 -2.55
C LEU A 132 3.49 -10.43 -2.16
N PHE A 133 4.63 -10.97 -2.61
CA PHE A 133 5.03 -12.35 -2.35
C PHE A 133 6.38 -12.42 -1.65
N THR A 134 6.54 -13.38 -0.75
CA THR A 134 7.83 -13.77 -0.16
C THR A 134 7.95 -15.27 -0.22
N ASN A 135 8.99 -15.78 -0.88
CA ASN A 135 9.24 -17.22 -1.06
C ASN A 135 8.03 -17.96 -1.64
N GLY A 136 7.37 -17.34 -2.63
CA GLY A 136 6.19 -17.89 -3.30
C GLY A 136 4.88 -17.81 -2.50
N GLN A 137 4.90 -17.33 -1.26
CA GLN A 137 3.70 -17.10 -0.47
C GLN A 137 3.25 -15.64 -0.57
N GLN A 138 1.97 -15.41 -0.86
CA GLN A 138 1.39 -14.06 -0.82
C GLN A 138 1.32 -13.58 0.63
N VAL A 139 1.93 -12.43 0.91
CA VAL A 139 1.97 -11.82 2.25
C VAL A 139 1.02 -10.63 2.41
N ALA A 140 0.64 -9.98 1.31
CA ALA A 140 -0.32 -8.88 1.28
C ALA A 140 -0.90 -8.67 -0.13
N SER A 141 -2.01 -7.95 -0.22
CA SER A 141 -2.49 -7.39 -1.48
C SER A 141 -3.24 -6.07 -1.29
N TYR A 142 -3.19 -5.22 -2.32
CA TYR A 142 -3.72 -3.84 -2.27
C TYR A 142 -4.47 -3.51 -3.56
N ILE A 143 -5.56 -2.75 -3.42
CA ILE A 143 -6.26 -2.18 -4.57
C ILE A 143 -5.49 -0.96 -5.08
N THR A 144 -5.38 -0.88 -6.39
CA THR A 144 -4.66 0.17 -7.12
C THR A 144 -5.44 0.60 -8.35
N VAL A 145 -5.06 1.76 -8.89
CA VAL A 145 -5.46 2.22 -10.23
C VAL A 145 -4.21 2.41 -11.09
N SER A 146 -4.39 2.31 -12.40
CA SER A 146 -3.36 2.65 -13.39
C SER A 146 -4.00 3.16 -14.67
N GLY A 147 -3.50 4.28 -15.17
CA GLY A 147 -4.16 5.03 -16.22
C GLY A 147 -5.40 5.76 -15.72
N ARG A 148 -5.98 6.59 -16.58
CA ARG A 148 -7.30 7.22 -16.37
C ARG A 148 -8.39 6.42 -17.09
N ALA A 149 -9.64 6.53 -16.64
CA ALA A 149 -10.78 5.77 -17.17
C ALA A 149 -10.89 5.87 -18.70
N TYR A 150 -10.68 7.06 -19.27
CA TYR A 150 -10.78 7.33 -20.70
C TYR A 150 -9.50 7.01 -21.51
N THR A 151 -8.51 6.36 -20.90
CA THR A 151 -7.18 6.11 -21.52
C THR A 151 -6.79 4.64 -21.56
N GLN A 152 -7.67 3.76 -21.07
CA GLN A 152 -7.39 2.34 -20.87
C GLN A 152 -7.04 1.60 -22.16
N GLU A 153 -7.62 2.00 -23.28
CA GLU A 153 -7.41 1.40 -24.61
C GLU A 153 -6.31 2.10 -25.43
N LYS A 154 -5.73 3.19 -24.92
CA LYS A 154 -4.64 3.88 -25.61
C LYS A 154 -3.38 3.03 -25.60
N ASP A 155 -2.49 3.29 -26.54
CA ASP A 155 -1.21 2.60 -26.65
C ASP A 155 -0.38 2.73 -25.37
N ARG A 156 -0.22 1.60 -24.69
CA ARG A 156 0.50 1.52 -23.41
C ARG A 156 2.01 1.58 -23.57
N ASN A 157 2.55 1.37 -24.76
CA ASN A 157 3.99 1.44 -25.02
C ASN A 157 4.48 2.84 -25.43
N ARG A 158 3.57 3.79 -25.66
CA ARG A 158 3.89 5.16 -26.05
C ARG A 158 3.77 6.11 -24.85
N SER A 159 4.77 6.98 -24.66
CA SER A 159 4.71 8.03 -23.64
C SER A 159 3.62 9.07 -23.94
N GLY A 160 3.11 9.72 -22.89
CA GLY A 160 2.10 10.78 -23.01
C GLY A 160 0.69 10.30 -23.36
N THR A 161 0.44 8.98 -23.40
CA THR A 161 -0.92 8.46 -23.63
C THR A 161 -1.77 8.42 -22.37
N GLU A 162 -1.14 8.52 -21.20
CA GLU A 162 -1.74 8.31 -19.87
C GLU A 162 -2.37 6.92 -19.70
N ALA A 163 -2.16 6.02 -20.66
CA ALA A 163 -2.60 4.65 -20.57
C ALA A 163 -1.91 3.93 -19.40
N PRO A 164 -2.51 2.87 -18.85
CA PRO A 164 -1.86 2.02 -17.85
C PRO A 164 -0.43 1.63 -18.28
N LEU A 165 0.48 1.44 -17.33
CA LEU A 165 1.81 0.92 -17.66
C LEU A 165 1.72 -0.38 -18.47
N PRO A 166 2.62 -0.64 -19.45
CA PRO A 166 2.55 -1.81 -20.32
C PRO A 166 2.80 -3.13 -19.57
N ASP A 167 2.32 -4.24 -20.14
CA ASP A 167 2.56 -5.57 -19.59
C ASP A 167 4.03 -5.95 -19.68
N GLY A 168 4.53 -6.65 -18.65
CA GLY A 168 5.90 -7.11 -18.63
C GLY A 168 6.52 -7.14 -17.24
N ARG A 169 7.83 -7.34 -17.21
CA ARG A 169 8.63 -7.33 -15.97
C ARG A 169 9.30 -5.99 -15.78
N TYR A 170 9.33 -5.56 -14.53
CA TYR A 170 9.93 -4.30 -14.10
C TYR A 170 10.94 -4.57 -12.99
N LYS A 171 12.08 -3.89 -13.07
CA LYS A 171 12.97 -3.72 -11.91
C LYS A 171 12.34 -2.72 -10.96
N VAL A 172 12.34 -3.05 -9.68
CA VAL A 172 11.84 -2.20 -8.60
C VAL A 172 13.01 -1.41 -8.03
N ALA A 173 12.86 -0.10 -7.88
CA ALA A 173 13.89 0.72 -7.25
C ALA A 173 14.11 0.27 -5.79
N LYS A 174 15.34 0.45 -5.30
CA LYS A 174 15.69 0.13 -3.90
C LYS A 174 15.34 1.26 -2.93
N ASN A 175 15.27 2.48 -3.44
CA ASN A 175 15.07 3.70 -2.66
C ASN A 175 13.80 4.41 -3.12
N VAL A 176 13.16 5.09 -2.17
CA VAL A 176 12.00 5.96 -2.42
C VAL A 176 12.51 7.37 -2.68
N THR A 177 11.96 8.03 -3.69
CA THR A 177 12.23 9.43 -4.00
C THR A 177 10.97 10.27 -3.85
N ARG A 178 11.10 11.59 -3.94
CA ARG A 178 9.93 12.46 -4.11
C ARG A 178 9.36 12.31 -5.51
N GLY A 179 8.04 12.40 -5.67
CA GLY A 179 7.39 12.47 -6.97
C GLY A 179 7.72 13.78 -7.69
N THR A 180 7.79 13.75 -9.02
CA THR A 180 8.10 14.92 -9.86
C THR A 180 6.85 15.60 -10.43
N ILE A 181 5.67 14.99 -10.25
CA ILE A 181 4.37 15.49 -10.70
C ILE A 181 3.39 15.52 -9.51
N PRO A 182 2.36 16.40 -9.51
CA PRO A 182 1.39 16.49 -8.41
C PRO A 182 0.74 15.15 -8.06
N GLU A 183 0.41 14.36 -9.09
CA GLU A 183 -0.18 13.02 -8.99
C GLU A 183 0.68 12.03 -8.18
N ALA A 184 2.01 12.11 -8.31
CA ALA A 184 2.96 11.22 -7.65
C ALA A 184 3.24 11.60 -6.18
N GLY A 185 2.88 12.82 -5.78
CA GLY A 185 2.97 13.29 -4.40
C GLY A 185 4.39 13.27 -3.81
N ASP A 186 4.46 13.00 -2.50
CA ASP A 186 5.69 13.11 -1.70
C ASP A 186 6.58 11.85 -1.74
N ARG A 187 6.04 10.69 -2.08
CA ARG A 187 6.75 9.41 -2.08
C ARG A 187 6.48 8.62 -3.35
N PHE A 188 7.54 8.28 -4.04
CA PHE A 188 7.52 7.60 -5.32
C PHE A 188 8.56 6.48 -5.35
N LEU A 189 8.10 5.28 -5.70
CA LEU A 189 8.94 4.11 -5.89
C LEU A 189 9.09 3.82 -7.38
N GLY A 190 10.26 4.11 -7.94
CA GLY A 190 10.51 3.95 -9.37
C GLY A 190 10.42 2.51 -9.87
N LEU A 191 9.89 2.36 -11.08
CA LEU A 191 9.80 1.10 -11.82
C LEU A 191 10.49 1.25 -13.18
N GLN A 192 11.43 0.36 -13.47
CA GLN A 192 12.14 0.35 -14.75
C GLN A 192 11.72 -0.87 -15.57
N PRO A 193 11.10 -0.69 -16.76
CA PRO A 193 10.85 -1.80 -17.69
C PRO A 193 12.13 -2.58 -18.00
N THR A 194 12.05 -3.91 -18.02
CA THR A 194 13.14 -4.79 -18.48
C THR A 194 12.96 -5.25 -19.92
N PHE A 195 12.12 -4.54 -20.67
CA PHE A 195 11.74 -4.80 -22.05
C PHE A 195 11.70 -3.49 -22.82
N SER A 196 11.74 -3.56 -24.15
CA SER A 196 11.68 -2.37 -24.99
C SER A 196 10.29 -1.73 -24.93
N THR A 197 10.23 -0.45 -24.56
CA THR A 197 9.01 0.35 -24.54
C THR A 197 9.39 1.82 -24.59
N GLY A 198 8.51 2.66 -25.14
CA GLY A 198 8.68 4.12 -25.14
C GLY A 198 8.29 4.78 -23.82
N ARG A 199 7.93 4.00 -22.79
CA ARG A 199 7.50 4.50 -21.48
C ARG A 199 8.68 4.72 -20.52
N THR A 200 8.64 5.86 -19.83
CA THR A 200 9.59 6.24 -18.78
C THR A 200 8.84 6.78 -17.55
N ALA A 201 9.57 7.08 -16.47
CA ALA A 201 9.02 7.72 -15.26
C ALA A 201 7.83 6.97 -14.62
N LEU A 202 7.82 5.64 -14.75
CA LEU A 202 6.81 4.78 -14.14
C LEU A 202 7.17 4.49 -12.68
N GLY A 203 6.17 4.31 -11.84
CA GLY A 203 6.39 4.00 -10.44
C GLY A 203 5.13 3.63 -9.67
N ILE A 204 5.34 3.40 -8.37
CA ILE A 204 4.29 3.17 -7.38
C ILE A 204 4.22 4.40 -6.46
N HIS A 205 3.03 4.94 -6.26
CA HIS A 205 2.78 6.05 -5.34
C HIS A 205 1.35 5.98 -4.77
N TYR A 206 0.96 6.99 -4.00
CA TYR A 206 -0.41 7.20 -3.54
C TYR A 206 -1.09 8.20 -4.46
N ASP A 207 -2.35 7.95 -4.85
CA ASP A 207 -3.16 8.90 -5.60
C ASP A 207 -4.09 9.70 -4.66
N PRO A 208 -3.83 10.99 -4.42
CA PRO A 208 -4.68 11.84 -3.61
C PRO A 208 -6.03 12.19 -4.26
N SER A 209 -6.21 11.90 -5.55
CA SER A 209 -7.45 12.12 -6.29
C SER A 209 -8.35 10.89 -6.35
N PHE A 210 -7.90 9.74 -5.82
CA PHE A 210 -8.68 8.50 -5.88
C PHE A 210 -10.12 8.69 -5.36
N ASN A 211 -11.11 8.31 -6.17
CA ASN A 211 -12.55 8.47 -5.95
C ASN A 211 -13.03 9.91 -5.73
N LYS A 212 -12.23 10.92 -6.09
CA LYS A 212 -12.67 12.32 -6.05
C LYS A 212 -13.21 12.70 -7.43
N ASN A 213 -14.44 13.18 -7.46
CA ASN A 213 -15.04 13.71 -8.68
C ASN A 213 -14.52 15.13 -8.98
N ASN A 214 -13.22 15.24 -9.23
CA ASN A 214 -12.51 16.49 -9.51
C ASN A 214 -11.82 16.49 -10.89
N GLY A 215 -12.05 15.45 -11.70
CA GLY A 215 -11.45 15.27 -13.03
C GLY A 215 -10.05 14.64 -13.04
N GLU A 216 -9.44 14.39 -11.88
CA GLU A 216 -8.06 13.91 -11.77
C GLU A 216 -7.91 12.43 -11.40
N ASP A 217 -9.02 11.75 -11.04
CA ASP A 217 -9.03 10.35 -10.59
C ASP A 217 -8.33 9.39 -11.57
N GLY A 218 -7.39 8.60 -11.03
CA GLY A 218 -6.56 7.69 -11.81
C GLY A 218 -5.12 8.20 -11.94
N THR A 219 -4.37 7.64 -12.88
CA THR A 219 -2.96 8.01 -13.07
C THR A 219 -2.61 8.30 -14.51
N SER A 220 -1.46 8.94 -14.74
CA SER A 220 -0.82 9.04 -16.06
C SER A 220 -0.10 7.73 -16.46
N GLY A 221 -0.55 6.61 -15.89
CA GLY A 221 -0.07 5.26 -16.13
C GLY A 221 0.87 4.69 -15.06
N CYS A 222 1.14 5.41 -13.98
CA CYS A 222 1.75 4.84 -12.78
C CYS A 222 0.81 3.84 -12.09
N ILE A 223 1.31 3.12 -11.10
CA ILE A 223 0.48 2.33 -10.18
C ILE A 223 0.22 3.21 -8.96
N ALA A 224 -1.04 3.57 -8.72
CA ALA A 224 -1.38 4.31 -7.52
C ALA A 224 -2.18 3.48 -6.53
N LEU A 225 -1.74 3.52 -5.27
CA LEU A 225 -2.48 3.03 -4.12
C LEU A 225 -3.59 4.03 -3.77
N THR A 226 -4.70 3.50 -3.25
CA THR A 226 -5.90 4.29 -2.92
C THR A 226 -5.78 5.13 -1.65
N ASN A 227 -4.77 4.85 -0.81
CA ASN A 227 -4.51 5.57 0.43
C ASN A 227 -3.01 5.53 0.79
N ARG A 228 -2.61 6.44 1.70
CA ARG A 228 -1.20 6.59 2.13
C ARG A 228 -0.69 5.41 2.95
N GLU A 229 -1.56 4.74 3.67
CA GLU A 229 -1.18 3.64 4.56
C GLU A 229 -0.78 2.41 3.76
N ASP A 230 -1.53 2.07 2.73
CA ASP A 230 -1.17 1.00 1.80
C ASP A 230 0.17 1.29 1.11
N LEU A 231 0.42 2.54 0.72
CA LEU A 231 1.73 2.92 0.20
C LEU A 231 2.83 2.67 1.25
N ASN A 232 2.63 3.05 2.51
CA ASN A 232 3.62 2.81 3.56
C ASN A 232 3.96 1.32 3.69
N GLN A 233 2.94 0.46 3.65
CA GLN A 233 3.11 -0.99 3.76
C GLN A 233 3.84 -1.58 2.55
N VAL A 234 3.54 -1.12 1.33
CA VAL A 234 4.27 -1.51 0.11
C VAL A 234 5.74 -1.07 0.20
N LEU A 235 6.01 0.15 0.64
CA LEU A 235 7.37 0.68 0.78
C LEU A 235 8.16 -0.08 1.86
N GLU A 236 7.52 -0.42 2.97
CA GLU A 236 8.11 -1.25 4.02
C GLU A 236 8.44 -2.65 3.50
N TYR A 237 7.53 -3.28 2.75
CA TYR A 237 7.81 -4.55 2.10
C TYR A 237 9.02 -4.46 1.17
N VAL A 238 9.12 -3.42 0.34
CA VAL A 238 10.25 -3.23 -0.57
C VAL A 238 11.57 -3.06 0.18
N ARG A 239 11.56 -2.30 1.27
CA ARG A 239 12.73 -2.09 2.13
C ARG A 239 13.21 -3.40 2.78
N ASN A 240 12.28 -4.19 3.33
CA ASN A 240 12.60 -5.36 4.13
C ASN A 240 12.93 -6.58 3.26
N TYR A 241 12.20 -6.77 2.15
CA TYR A 241 12.27 -7.98 1.34
C TYR A 241 12.96 -7.81 -0.01
N ARG A 242 13.20 -6.56 -0.46
CA ARG A 242 13.91 -6.24 -1.70
C ARG A 242 13.42 -7.07 -2.89
N PRO A 243 12.15 -6.91 -3.31
CA PRO A 243 11.56 -7.73 -4.34
C PRO A 243 12.40 -7.68 -5.63
N GLN A 244 12.62 -8.85 -6.23
CA GLN A 244 13.48 -9.00 -7.40
C GLN A 244 12.85 -8.34 -8.64
N PHE A 245 11.53 -8.39 -8.75
CA PHE A 245 10.78 -7.82 -9.86
C PHE A 245 9.32 -7.52 -9.47
N LEU A 246 8.69 -6.68 -10.28
CA LEU A 246 7.24 -6.59 -10.41
C LEU A 246 6.83 -7.17 -11.77
N LYS A 247 5.85 -8.09 -11.77
CA LYS A 247 5.22 -8.59 -13.00
C LYS A 247 3.88 -7.92 -13.20
N VAL A 248 3.73 -7.21 -14.31
CA VAL A 248 2.48 -6.57 -14.73
C VAL A 248 1.77 -7.47 -15.73
N SER A 249 0.48 -7.70 -15.52
CA SER A 249 -0.39 -8.50 -16.40
C SER A 249 -1.80 -7.89 -16.40
N ILE A 250 -1.91 -6.70 -16.97
CA ILE A 250 -3.15 -5.98 -17.26
C ILE A 250 -3.54 -6.38 -18.69
N LYS A 251 -4.13 -7.55 -18.85
CA LYS A 251 -4.71 -7.92 -20.14
C LYS A 251 -5.96 -7.06 -20.36
N ILE A 252 -6.15 -6.60 -21.60
CA ILE A 252 -7.41 -6.03 -22.09
C ILE A 252 -8.35 -7.19 -22.40
#